data_AF-A0A2N3LD07-F1
#
_entry.id   AF-A0A2N3LD07-F1
#
_cell.length_a   1.000
_cell.length_b   1.000
_cell.length_c   1.000
_cell.angle_alpha   90.00
_cell.angle_beta   90.00
_cell.angle_gamma   90.00
#
_symmetry.space_group_name_H-M   'P 1'
#
loop_
_entity.id
_entity.type
_entity.pdbx_description
1 polymer ?
#
loop_
_entity_poly.entity_id
_entity_poly.type
_entity_poly.pdbx_seq_one_letter_code
_entity_poly.pdbx_strand_id
1 'polypeptide(L)' 'MKLLFIGYELPRDLYLKYDKVFPSLNTHYQQVELEGDLMHLIPEYSENEVIQYIESINQQYNANLTLELIPYEQGE' A
#
# COMPACT_ATOMS: atom_id res chain seq x y z
N MET A 1 14.57 -3.69 -0.23
CA MET A 1 13.11 -4.00 -0.22
C MET A 1 12.45 -3.03 0.74
N LYS A 2 11.18 -2.70 0.52
CA LYS A 2 10.45 -1.76 1.38
C LYS A 2 9.09 -2.34 1.77
N LEU A 3 8.63 -2.01 2.97
CA LEU A 3 7.25 -2.22 3.39
C LEU A 3 6.43 -1.02 2.93
N LEU A 4 5.40 -1.30 2.15
CA LEU A 4 4.39 -0.34 1.78
C LEU A 4 3.28 -0.36 2.83
N PHE A 5 3.17 0.74 3.56
CA PHE A 5 2.01 1.05 4.37
C PHE A 5 1.06 1.98 3.59
N ILE A 6 -0.23 1.70 3.69
CA ILE A 6 -1.28 2.48 3.02
C ILE A 6 -2.19 3.06 4.09
N GLY A 7 -2.09 4.36 4.30
CA GLY A 7 -2.94 5.10 5.23
C GLY A 7 -4.20 5.63 4.55
N TYR A 8 -5.08 6.20 5.35
CA TYR A 8 -6.31 6.85 4.90
C TYR A 8 -6.71 7.93 5.90
N GLU A 9 -7.25 9.05 5.41
CA GLU A 9 -7.71 10.13 6.28
C GLU A 9 -9.21 10.05 6.61
N LEU A 10 -10.01 9.50 5.68
CA LEU A 10 -11.45 9.43 5.82
C LEU A 10 -11.91 7.97 5.96
N PRO A 11 -12.85 7.65 6.86
CA PRO A 11 -13.33 6.27 7.04
C PRO A 11 -13.87 5.61 5.78
N ARG A 12 -14.38 6.40 4.81
CA ARG A 12 -14.85 5.88 3.52
C ARG A 12 -13.72 5.31 2.64
N ASP A 13 -12.51 5.83 2.80
CA ASP A 13 -11.35 5.42 2.01
C ASP A 13 -10.79 4.08 2.51
N LEU A 14 -11.15 3.67 3.74
CA LEU A 14 -10.87 2.35 4.29
C LEU A 14 -11.40 1.23 3.38
N TYR A 15 -12.61 1.42 2.85
CA TYR A 15 -13.21 0.48 1.90
C TYR A 15 -12.37 0.38 0.63
N LEU A 16 -11.87 1.50 0.10
CA LEU A 16 -11.01 1.49 -1.09
C LEU A 16 -9.68 0.77 -0.83
N LYS A 17 -9.08 0.98 0.35
CA LYS A 17 -7.87 0.25 0.79
C LYS A 17 -8.10 -1.25 0.74
N TYR A 18 -9.17 -1.77 1.36
CA TYR A 18 -9.39 -3.21 1.49
C TYR A 18 -10.05 -3.88 0.27
N ASP A 19 -10.89 -3.18 -0.50
CA ASP A 19 -11.65 -3.77 -1.60
C ASP A 19 -11.03 -3.54 -2.98
N LYS A 20 -10.14 -2.55 -3.12
CA LYS A 20 -9.50 -2.22 -4.41
C LYS A 20 -8.00 -2.39 -4.36
N VAL A 21 -7.36 -1.71 -3.42
CA VAL A 21 -5.90 -1.62 -3.38
C VAL A 21 -5.29 -2.95 -2.91
N PHE A 22 -5.70 -3.43 -1.74
CA PHE A 22 -5.14 -4.65 -1.15
C PHE A 22 -5.28 -5.88 -2.06
N PRO A 23 -6.43 -6.16 -2.69
CA PRO A 23 -6.55 -7.27 -3.61
C PRO A 23 -5.59 -7.16 -4.80
N SER A 24 -5.40 -5.96 -5.34
CA SER A 24 -4.47 -5.72 -6.44
C SER A 24 -3.01 -5.86 -6.02
N LEU A 25 -2.65 -5.49 -4.79
CA LEU A 25 -1.29 -5.65 -4.31
C LEU A 25 -1.01 -7.10 -3.91
N ASN A 26 -1.99 -7.81 -3.34
CA ASN A 26 -1.87 -9.21 -2.95
C ASN A 26 -1.58 -10.16 -4.13
N THR A 27 -1.90 -9.78 -5.36
CA THR A 27 -1.56 -10.58 -6.55
C THR A 27 -0.10 -10.47 -6.96
N HIS A 28 0.61 -9.43 -6.53
CA HIS A 28 1.98 -9.13 -6.96
C HIS A 28 2.99 -9.12 -5.82
N TYR A 29 2.54 -8.83 -4.60
CA TYR A 29 3.39 -8.55 -3.46
C TYR A 29 2.95 -9.37 -2.25
N GLN A 30 3.93 -9.79 -1.45
CA GLN A 30 3.68 -10.50 -0.21
C GLN A 30 3.11 -9.52 0.83
N GLN A 31 1.98 -9.88 1.42
CA GLN A 31 1.44 -9.17 2.58
C GLN A 31 2.15 -9.63 3.86
N VAL A 32 2.43 -8.69 4.76
CA VAL A 32 2.95 -8.95 6.09
C VAL A 32 2.18 -8.13 7.12
N GLU A 33 2.13 -8.63 8.35
CA GLU A 33 1.57 -7.90 9.49
C GLU A 33 2.71 -7.43 10.39
N LEU A 34 2.78 -6.13 10.66
CA LEU A 34 3.79 -5.53 11.53
C LEU A 34 3.09 -4.57 12.49
N GLU A 35 3.26 -4.80 13.80
CA GLU A 35 2.62 -4.01 14.87
C GLU A 35 1.09 -3.94 14.78
N GLY A 36 0.45 -4.92 14.14
CA GLY A 36 -1.01 -4.97 13.92
C GLY A 36 -1.47 -4.28 12.63
N ASP A 37 -0.54 -3.72 11.85
CA ASP A 37 -0.81 -3.14 10.54
C ASP A 37 -0.44 -4.09 9.40
N LEU A 38 -1.36 -4.21 8.43
CA LEU A 38 -1.12 -4.96 7.21
C LEU A 38 -0.40 -4.09 6.19
N MET A 39 0.75 -4.57 5.73
CA MET A 39 1.65 -3.93 4.79
C MET A 39 2.02 -4.87 3.64
N HIS A 40 2.56 -4.33 2.55
CA HIS A 40 3.04 -5.11 1.41
C HIS A 40 4.54 -4.97 1.21
N LEU A 41 5.25 -6.09 1.07
CA LEU A 41 6.66 -6.09 0.71
C LEU A 41 6.80 -5.78 -0.78
N ILE A 42 7.29 -4.59 -1.09
CA ILE A 42 7.53 -4.17 -2.46
C ILE A 42 9.04 -4.07 -2.76
N PRO A 43 9.49 -4.53 -3.93
CA PRO A 43 10.85 -4.29 -4.39
C PRO A 43 11.02 -2.82 -4.83
N GLU A 44 12.22 -2.27 -4.64
CA GLU A 44 12.52 -0.86 -4.94
C GLU A 44 12.28 -0.47 -6.39
N TYR A 45 12.47 -1.40 -7.34
CA TYR A 45 12.20 -1.15 -8.75
C TYR A 45 10.70 -0.97 -9.07
N SER A 46 9.80 -1.41 -8.19
CA SER A 46 8.33 -1.30 -8.37
C SER A 46 7.72 -0.10 -7.65
N GLU A 47 8.52 0.67 -6.92
CA GLU A 47 8.06 1.80 -6.09
C GLU A 47 7.22 2.82 -6.87
N ASN A 48 7.75 3.29 -8.00
CA ASN A 48 7.05 4.28 -8.84
C ASN A 48 5.73 3.74 -9.41
N GLU A 49 5.68 2.45 -9.76
CA GLU A 49 4.47 1.82 -10.30
C GLU A 49 3.38 1.76 -9.23
N VAL A 50 3.73 1.38 -8.00
CA VAL A 50 2.81 1.35 -6.88
C VAL A 50 2.31 2.76 -6.54
N ILE A 51 3.20 3.76 -6.51
CA ILE A 51 2.82 5.16 -6.26
C ILE A 51 1.78 5.62 -7.30
N GLN A 52 2.09 5.44 -8.59
CA GLN A 52 1.20 5.82 -9.69
C GLN A 52 -0.14 5.10 -9.62
N TYR A 53 -0.14 3.82 -9.24
CA TYR A 53 -1.36 3.04 -9.05
C TYR A 53 -2.26 3.67 -7.98
N ILE A 54 -1.72 3.98 -6.80
CA ILE A 54 -2.52 4.57 -5.71
C ILE A 54 -2.97 6.00 -6.05
N GLU A 55 -2.13 6.79 -6.71
CA GLU A 55 -2.52 8.11 -7.21
C GLU A 55 -3.70 8.01 -8.19
N SER A 56 -3.69 7.00 -9.08
CA SER A 56 -4.81 6.76 -10.00
C SER A 56 -6.10 6.39 -9.27
N ILE A 57 -6.00 5.60 -8.18
CA ILE A 57 -7.16 5.25 -7.33
C ILE A 57 -7.69 6.50 -6.62
N ASN A 58 -6.82 7.32 -6.03
CA ASN A 58 -7.22 8.58 -5.40
C ASN A 58 -7.95 9.50 -6.37
N GLN A 59 -7.45 9.65 -7.60
CA GLN A 59 -8.10 10.44 -8.65
C GLN A 59 -9.45 9.85 -9.07
N GLN A 60 -9.51 8.54 -9.32
CA GLN A 60 -10.70 7.87 -9.81
C GLN A 60 -11.86 7.91 -8.80
N TYR A 61 -11.55 7.77 -7.51
CA TYR A 61 -12.56 7.64 -6.45
C TYR A 61 -12.70 8.90 -5.58
N ASN A 62 -11.98 9.98 -5.89
CA ASN A 62 -11.91 11.19 -5.07
C ASN A 62 -11.59 10.86 -3.58
N ALA A 63 -10.56 10.04 -3.41
CA ALA A 63 -10.10 9.52 -2.12
C ALA A 63 -8.76 10.16 -1.73
N ASN A 64 -8.37 10.01 -0.46
CA ASN A 64 -7.10 10.49 0.04
C ASN A 64 -6.32 9.37 0.76
N LEU A 65 -5.97 8.33 0.01
CA LEU A 65 -5.05 7.29 0.47
C LEU A 65 -3.63 7.84 0.52
N THR A 66 -2.94 7.59 1.63
CA THR A 66 -1.55 7.98 1.83
C THR A 66 -0.64 6.77 1.70
N LEU A 67 0.61 7.00 1.31
CA LEU A 67 1.62 5.96 1.17
C LEU A 67 2.81 6.27 2.05
N GLU A 68 3.28 5.27 2.75
CA GLU A 68 4.53 5.32 3.50
C GLU A 68 5.38 4.09 3.15
N LEU A 69 6.65 4.34 2.83
CA LEU A 69 7.60 3.31 2.44
C LEU A 69 8.67 3.18 3.51
N ILE A 70 8.60 2.08 4.23
CA ILE A 70 9.48 1.79 5.36
C ILE A 70 10.59 0.86 4.87
N PRO A 71 11.88 1.18 5.08
CA PRO A 71 12.96 0.24 4.78
C PRO A 71 12.72 -1.10 5.45
N TYR A 72 12.70 -2.19 4.67
CA TYR A 72 12.57 -3.52 5.23
C TYR A 72 13.96 -4.13 5.42
N GLU A 73 14.46 -4.04 6.64
CA GLU A 73 15.63 -4.79 7.07
C GLU A 73 15.15 -6.17 7.54
N GLN A 74 15.34 -7.20 6.71
CA GLN A 74 15.31 -8.56 7.25
C GLN A 74 16.47 -8.65 8.22
N GLY A 75 16.16 -8.76 9.51
CA GLY A 75 17.17 -9.01 10.54
C GLY A 75 18.05 -10.18 10.12
N GLU A 76 19.36 -9.98 10.29
CA GLU A 76 20.42 -10.97 10.07
C GLU A 76 20.14 -12.32 10.73
#